data_AF-A0A3P1YNW7-F1
#
_entry.id   AF-A0A3P1YNW7-F1
#
_cell.length_a   1.000
_cell.length_b   1.000
_cell.length_c   1.000
_cell.angle_alpha   90.00
_cell.angle_beta   90.00
_cell.angle_gamma   90.00
#
_symmetry.space_group_name_H-M   'P 1'
#
loop_
_entity.id
_entity.type
_entity.pdbx_description
1 polymer ?
#
loop_
_entity_poly.entity_id
_entity_poly.type
_entity_poly.pdbx_seq_one_letter_code
_entity_poly.pdbx_strand_id
1 'polypeptide(L)'
;MKYIIGTIAVACILCTAAFFSLELWGIENPVTFEQLQKGLKTAMIIGVTSILLLIVIPFFFKNNGNGYDRTKGNVAKPKIGQGKQ
;
A
#
# COMPACT_ATOMS: atom_id res chain seq x y z
N MET A 1 9.91 -3.74 -14.55
CA MET A 1 9.55 -3.71 -13.11
C MET A 1 10.55 -4.47 -12.24
N LYS A 2 10.92 -5.73 -12.56
CA LYS A 2 11.92 -6.50 -11.78
C LYS A 2 13.25 -5.78 -11.50
N TYR A 3 13.81 -5.11 -12.51
CA TYR A 3 15.07 -4.36 -12.35
C TYR A 3 14.91 -3.09 -11.52
N ILE A 4 13.76 -2.42 -11.60
CA ILE A 4 13.49 -1.18 -10.86
C ILE A 4 13.48 -1.45 -9.35
N ILE A 5 12.83 -2.54 -8.94
CA ILE A 5 12.80 -2.96 -7.52
C ILE A 5 14.21 -3.33 -7.05
N GLY A 6 14.98 -4.05 -7.87
CA GLY A 6 16.38 -4.36 -7.59
C GLY A 6 17.25 -3.11 -7.45
N THR A 7 17.10 -2.14 -8.36
CA THR A 7 17.83 -0.87 -8.32
C THR A 7 17.51 -0.08 -7.04
N ILE A 8 16.25 -0.02 -6.64
CA ILE A 8 15.84 0.65 -5.39
C ILE A 8 16.45 -0.07 -4.18
N ALA A 9 16.41 -1.40 -4.14
CA ALA A 9 17.00 -2.17 -3.05
C ALA A 9 18.52 -1.96 -2.93
N VAL A 10 19.24 -1.98 -4.06
CA VAL A 10 20.69 -1.71 -4.10
C VAL A 10 20.99 -0.29 -3.65
N ALA A 11 20.21 0.70 -4.09
CA ALA A 11 20.37 2.09 -3.65
C ALA A 11 20.17 2.23 -2.14
N CYS A 12 19.17 1.57 -1.55
CA CYS A 12 18.98 1.56 -0.10
C CYS A 12 20.19 0.98 0.64
N ILE A 13 20.73 -0.15 0.17
CA ILE A 13 21.93 -0.77 0.78
C ILE A 13 23.13 0.18 0.71
N LEU A 14 23.36 0.82 -0.45
CA LEU A 14 24.44 1.78 -0.62
C LEU A 14 24.27 2.99 0.30
N CYS A 15 23.06 3.52 0.45
CA CYS A 15 22.77 4.61 1.39
C CYS A 15 23.06 4.21 2.83
N THR A 16 22.67 2.99 3.24
CA THR A 16 22.97 2.47 4.58
C THR A 16 24.47 2.31 4.80
N ALA A 17 25.20 1.76 3.82
CA ALA A 17 26.65 1.62 3.91
C ALA A 17 27.36 2.98 4.00
N ALA A 18 26.92 3.98 3.22
CA ALA A 18 27.43 5.34 3.27
C ALA A 18 27.20 6.00 4.63
N PHE A 19 26.00 5.82 5.22
CA PHE A 19 25.66 6.31 6.56
C PHE A 19 26.64 5.81 7.62
N PHE A 20 26.87 4.49 7.67
CA PHE A 20 27.82 3.91 8.63
C PHE A 20 29.27 4.26 8.32
N SER A 21 29.62 4.45 7.05
CA SER A 21 30.98 4.86 6.66
C SER A 21 31.30 6.26 7.15
N LEU A 22 30.37 7.21 7.05
CA LEU A 22 30.53 8.57 7.59
C LEU A 22 30.68 8.56 9.11
N GLU A 23 29.88 7.73 9.80
CA GLU A 23 29.93 7.56 11.25
C GLU A 23 31.28 6.98 11.71
N LEU A 24 31.83 5.99 10.97
CA LEU A 24 33.16 5.43 11.24
C LEU A 24 34.28 6.46 11.07
N TRP A 25 34.12 7.41 10.14
CA TRP A 25 35.08 8.48 9.89
C TRP A 25 34.93 9.66 10.86
N GLY A 26 33.96 9.60 11.79
CA GLY A 26 33.67 10.68 12.73
C GLY A 26 33.13 11.94 12.04
N ILE A 27 32.63 11.83 10.81
CA ILE A 27 31.98 12.93 10.09
C ILE A 27 30.55 13.04 10.61
N GLU A 28 30.09 14.27 10.85
CA GLU A 28 28.72 14.50 11.29
C GLU A 28 27.73 14.05 10.20
N ASN A 29 26.90 13.07 10.53
CA ASN A 29 25.95 12.52 9.56
C ASN A 29 24.86 13.57 9.26
N PRO A 30 24.50 13.77 7.98
CA PRO A 30 23.45 14.73 7.60
C PRO A 30 22.05 14.31 8.07
N VAL A 31 21.89 13.05 8.48
CA VAL A 31 20.65 12.49 8.99
C VAL A 31 20.94 11.88 10.34
N THR A 32 20.13 12.18 11.35
CA THR A 32 20.30 11.57 12.68
C THR A 32 19.58 10.24 12.78
N PHE A 33 20.02 9.37 13.70
CA PHE A 33 19.35 8.11 13.96
C PHE A 33 17.87 8.29 14.37
N GLU A 34 17.57 9.35 15.13
CA GLU A 34 16.18 9.70 15.46
C GLU A 34 15.34 10.05 14.23
N GLN A 35 15.92 10.81 13.28
CA GLN A 35 15.24 11.14 12.03
C GLN A 35 14.99 9.90 11.19
N LEU A 36 15.94 8.95 11.13
CA LEU A 36 15.76 7.65 10.49
C LEU A 36 14.61 6.85 11.13
N GLN A 37 14.57 6.78 12.47
CA GLN A 37 13.48 6.10 13.18
C GLN A 37 12.11 6.75 12.92
N LYS A 38 12.05 8.09 12.92
CA LYS A 38 10.82 8.83 12.58
C LYS A 38 10.38 8.54 11.15
N GLY A 39 11.32 8.58 10.19
CA GLY A 39 11.06 8.26 8.78
C GLY A 39 10.53 6.84 8.59
N LEU A 40 11.13 5.85 9.29
CA LEU A 40 10.69 4.46 9.23
C LEU A 40 9.29 4.27 9.81
N LYS A 41 8.97 4.93 10.93
CA LYS A 41 7.62 4.95 11.50
C LYS A 41 6.61 5.56 10.54
N THR A 42 6.93 6.69 9.91
CA THR A 42 6.05 7.34 8.93
C THR A 42 5.80 6.44 7.72
N ALA A 43 6.83 5.82 7.16
CA ALA A 43 6.69 4.89 6.04
C ALA A 43 5.80 3.69 6.41
N MET A 44 5.96 3.16 7.63
CA MET A 44 5.12 2.07 8.15
C MET A 44 3.65 2.49 8.27
N ILE A 45 3.38 3.66 8.83
CA ILE A 45 2.02 4.20 8.97
C ILE A 45 1.37 4.35 7.58
N ILE A 46 2.05 5.00 6.65
CA ILE A 46 1.54 5.18 5.29
C ILE A 46 1.27 3.83 4.63
N GLY A 47 2.21 2.88 4.73
CA GLY A 47 2.06 1.54 4.17
C GLY A 47 0.84 0.80 4.74
N VAL A 48 0.67 0.81 6.06
CA VAL A 48 -0.50 0.20 6.74
C VAL A 48 -1.80 0.89 6.33
N THR A 49 -1.84 2.22 6.31
CA THR A 49 -3.01 2.99 5.90
C THR A 49 -3.38 2.71 4.44
N SER A 50 -2.41 2.62 3.54
CA SER A 50 -2.66 2.27 2.14
C SER A 50 -3.25 0.87 2.01
N ILE A 51 -2.72 -0.13 2.71
CA ILE A 51 -3.27 -1.50 2.72
C ILE A 51 -4.70 -1.49 3.29
N LEU A 52 -4.92 -0.77 4.39
CA LEU A 52 -6.23 -0.65 5.01
C LEU A 52 -7.25 -0.04 4.04
N LEU A 53 -6.89 1.03 3.33
CA LEU A 53 -7.76 1.64 2.32
C LEU A 53 -8.09 0.68 1.18
N LEU A 54 -7.11 -0.11 0.72
CA LEU A 54 -7.34 -1.14 -0.31
C LEU A 54 -8.35 -2.21 0.14
N ILE A 55 -8.50 -2.45 1.44
CA ILE A 55 -9.50 -3.38 2.00
C ILE A 55 -10.84 -2.67 2.22
N VAL A 56 -10.83 -1.48 2.82
CA VAL A 56 -12.03 -0.74 3.22
C VAL A 56 -12.82 -0.22 2.02
N ILE A 57 -12.14 0.31 0.99
CA ILE A 57 -12.79 0.85 -0.21
C ILE A 57 -13.65 -0.21 -0.90
N PRO A 58 -13.14 -1.38 -1.31
CA PRO A 58 -13.99 -2.39 -1.95
C PRO A 58 -15.02 -2.99 -1.00
N PHE A 59 -14.86 -2.89 0.32
CA PHE A 59 -15.88 -3.32 1.28
C PHE A 59 -17.10 -2.37 1.26
N PHE A 60 -16.89 -1.06 1.35
CA PHE A 60 -17.97 -0.06 1.34
C PHE A 60 -18.54 0.20 -0.06
N PHE A 61 -17.69 0.19 -1.09
CA PHE A 61 -18.09 0.41 -2.48
C PHE A 61 -18.33 -0.89 -3.24
N LYS A 62 -18.49 -2.03 -2.53
CA LYS A 62 -18.87 -3.29 -3.15
C LYS A 62 -20.21 -3.10 -3.86
N ASN A 63 -20.20 -3.21 -5.19
CA ASN A 63 -21.39 -3.03 -5.99
C ASN A 63 -22.43 -4.12 -5.69
N ASN A 64 -23.46 -3.78 -4.91
CA ASN A 64 -24.58 -4.69 -4.59
C ASN A 64 -25.44 -5.08 -5.81
N GLY A 65 -25.16 -4.53 -7.00
CA GLY A 65 -25.85 -4.87 -8.24
C GLY A 65 -25.60 -6.30 -8.76
N ASN A 66 -24.90 -7.17 -8.01
CA ASN A 66 -24.66 -8.55 -8.43
C ASN A 66 -25.91 -9.44 -8.31
N GLY A 67 -26.86 -9.05 -7.45
CA GLY A 67 -28.16 -9.71 -7.25
C GLY A 67 -29.29 -9.22 -8.17
N TYR A 68 -29.04 -8.21 -9.00
CA TYR A 68 -30.06 -7.57 -9.85
C TYR A 68 -29.81 -7.84 -11.33
N ASP A 69 -30.90 -7.99 -12.09
CA ASP A 69 -30.86 -8.13 -13.54
C ASP A 69 -30.51 -6.79 -14.19
N ARG A 70 -29.37 -6.75 -14.91
CA ARG A 70 -28.84 -5.55 -15.58
C ARG A 70 -29.28 -5.42 -17.04
N THR A 71 -30.01 -6.41 -17.56
CA THR A 71 -30.40 -6.47 -18.98
C THR A 71 -31.74 -5.80 -19.27
N LYS A 72 -32.54 -5.52 -18.24
CA LYS A 72 -33.86 -4.86 -18.39
C LYS A 72 -33.77 -3.40 -17.97
N GLY A 73 -34.02 -2.50 -18.91
CA GLY A 73 -33.94 -1.05 -18.73
C GLY A 73 -35.02 -0.41 -17.85
N ASN A 74 -35.81 -1.19 -17.11
CA ASN A 74 -36.86 -0.63 -16.24
C ASN A 74 -36.99 -1.42 -14.92
N VAL A 75 -36.78 -0.68 -13.83
CA VAL A 75 -36.86 -1.08 -12.40
C VAL A 75 -35.89 -2.21 -12.03
N ALA A 76 -35.10 -2.01 -10.97
CA ALA A 76 -34.18 -3.03 -10.46
C ALA A 76 -34.96 -4.28 -10.02
N LYS A 77 -34.85 -5.38 -10.79
CA LYS A 77 -35.47 -6.67 -10.45
C LYS A 77 -34.40 -7.64 -9.94
N PRO A 78 -34.68 -8.40 -8.86
CA PRO A 78 -33.78 -9.48 -8.45
C PRO A 78 -33.66 -10.50 -9.58
N LYS A 79 -32.48 -11.12 -9.73
CA LYS A 79 -32.31 -12.22 -10.68
C LYS A 79 -33.28 -13.34 -10.31
N ILE A 80 -34.22 -13.65 -11.21
CA ILE A 80 -35.19 -14.73 -11.01
C ILE A 80 -34.40 -16.04 -11.01
N GLY A 81 -34.12 -16.58 -9.82
CA GLY A 81 -33.27 -17.75 -9.66
C GLY A 81 -32.65 -17.99 -8.28
N GLN A 82 -32.93 -17.16 -7.26
CA GLN A 82 -32.60 -17.51 -5.86
C GLN A 82 -33.78 -17.27 -4.92
N GLY A 83 -34.82 -18.07 -5.14
CA GLY A 83 -35.75 -18.50 -4.11
C GLY A 83 -35.93 -20.00 -4.31
N LYS A 84 -35.64 -20.80 -3.27
CA LYS A 84 -35.47 -22.27 -3.22
C LYS A 84 -34.03 -22.69 -3.57
N GLN A 85 -33.22 -23.26 -2.69
CA GLN A 85 -33.46 -24.00 -1.43
C GLN A 85 -32.68 -23.41 -0.26
#